data_AF-A0A352Z0R6-F1
#
_entry.id   AF-A0A352Z0R6-F1
#
_cell.length_a   1.000
_cell.length_b   1.000
_cell.length_c   1.000
_cell.angle_alpha   90.00
_cell.angle_beta   90.00
_cell.angle_gamma   90.00
#
_symmetry.space_group_name_H-M   'P 1'
#
loop_
_entity.id
_entity.type
_entity.pdbx_description
1 polymer ?
#
loop_
_entity_poly.entity_id
_entity_poly.type
_entity_poly.pdbx_seq_one_letter_code
_entity_poly.pdbx_strand_id
1 'polypeptide(L)' 'MFDRMRMNQNLPQRYGTHPILDNKATGELKLYPLEDESRVDEWRKEKGLEPLNEYMARAGIKR' A
#
# COMPACT_ATOMS: atom_id res chain seq x y z
N MET A 1 -10.40 3.78 -6.46
CA MET A 1 -11.22 4.00 -5.25
C MET A 1 -11.28 2.81 -4.28
N PHE A 2 -10.90 1.59 -4.69
CA PHE A 2 -11.05 0.38 -3.86
C PHE A 2 -10.24 0.38 -2.55
N ASP A 3 -8.93 0.68 -2.59
CA ASP A 3 -8.07 0.71 -1.39
C ASP A 3 -8.53 1.76 -0.37
N ARG A 4 -8.97 2.94 -0.83
CA ARG A 4 -9.43 4.03 0.05
C ARG A 4 -10.70 3.64 0.82
N MET A 5 -11.60 2.90 0.18
CA MET A 5 -12.83 2.39 0.83
C MET A 5 -12.53 1.30 1.87
N ARG A 6 -11.51 0.46 1.63
CA ARG A 6 -11.05 -0.55 2.58
C ARG A 6 -10.38 0.09 3.80
N MET A 7 -9.50 1.06 3.59
CA MET A 7 -8.90 1.82 4.68
C MET A 7 -9.93 2.49 5.57
N ASN A 8 -10.98 3.08 5.00
CA ASN A 8 -12.04 3.71 5.79
C ASN A 8 -12.85 2.69 6.62
N GLN A 9 -12.86 1.43 6.20
CA GLN A 9 -13.47 0.31 6.94
C GLN A 9 -12.47 -0.39 7.88
N ASN A 10 -11.26 0.14 8.06
CA ASN A 10 -10.16 -0.52 8.76
C ASN A 10 -9.81 -1.91 8.19
N LEU A 11 -10.10 -2.11 6.91
CA LEU A 11 -9.78 -3.35 6.20
C LEU A 11 -8.46 -3.22 5.45
N PRO A 12 -7.68 -4.31 5.38
CA PRO A 12 -6.40 -4.31 4.70
C PRO A 12 -6.55 -4.00 3.20
N GLN A 13 -5.57 -3.27 2.67
CA GLN A 13 -5.54 -2.88 1.27
C GLN A 13 -5.28 -4.08 0.37
N ARG A 14 -5.85 -4.06 -0.84
CA ARG A 14 -5.61 -5.14 -1.80
C ARG A 14 -4.35 -4.87 -2.59
N TYR A 15 -4.14 -3.63 -3.02
CA TYR A 15 -3.01 -3.30 -3.89
C TYR A 15 -1.89 -2.58 -3.14
N GLY A 16 -2.16 -1.95 -1.99
CA GLY A 16 -1.13 -1.21 -1.26
C GLY A 16 -0.75 0.08 -1.96
N THR A 17 -1.75 0.76 -2.53
CA THR A 17 -1.56 1.98 -3.34
C THR A 17 -1.70 3.26 -2.54
N HIS A 18 -2.07 3.17 -1.27
CA HIS A 18 -2.25 4.31 -0.40
C HIS A 18 -1.46 4.12 0.90
N PRO A 19 -0.26 4.70 1.04
CA PRO A 19 0.41 4.71 2.33
C PRO A 19 -0.36 5.52 3.36
N ILE A 20 -0.10 5.24 4.64
CA ILE A 20 -0.56 6.04 5.77
C ILE A 20 0.62 6.78 6.39
N LEU A 21 0.34 7.94 6.99
CA LEU A 21 1.31 8.63 7.85
C LEU A 21 1.32 7.90 9.20
N ASP A 22 2.42 7.21 9.50
CA ASP A 22 2.62 6.56 10.80
C ASP A 22 2.90 7.60 11.88
N ASN A 23 3.73 8.60 11.55
CA ASN A 23 4.04 9.68 12.48
C ASN A 23 3.84 11.04 11.81
N LYS A 24 2.90 11.82 12.34
CA LYS A 24 2.68 13.21 11.92
C LYS A 24 3.86 14.13 12.22
N ALA A 25 4.72 13.77 13.18
CA ALA A 25 5.87 14.58 13.59
C ALA A 25 7.12 14.34 12.71
N THR A 26 7.44 13.08 12.35
CA THR A 26 8.54 12.78 11.42
C THR A 26 8.10 12.76 9.95
N GLY A 27 6.79 12.72 9.67
CA GLY A 27 6.27 12.61 8.31
C GLY A 27 6.52 11.24 7.68
N GLU A 28 6.80 10.22 8.50
CA GLU A 28 7.11 8.88 8.00
C GLU A 28 5.88 8.20 7.43
N LEU A 29 6.01 7.81 6.16
CA LEU A 29 5.01 7.04 5.44
C LEU A 29 5.23 5.55 5.71
N LYS A 30 4.16 4.89 6.10
CA LYS A 30 4.13 3.46 6.35
C LYS A 30 3.11 2.78 5.46
N LEU A 31 3.44 1.57 5.08
CA LEU A 31 2.53 0.74 4.32
C LEU A 31 1.36 0.32 5.23
N TYR A 32 0.15 0.61 4.78
CA TYR A 32 -1.03 0.09 5.45
C TYR A 32 -1.08 -1.44 5.30
N PRO A 33 -1.63 -2.20 6.27
CA PRO A 33 -1.76 -3.64 6.16
C PRO A 33 -2.38 -4.07 4.83
N LEU A 34 -1.73 -5.04 4.19
CA LEU A 34 -2.19 -5.63 2.94
C LEU A 34 -2.99 -6.90 3.24
N GLU A 35 -3.93 -7.20 2.35
CA GLU A 35 -4.71 -8.42 2.44
C GLU A 35 -3.78 -9.62 2.28
N ASP A 36 -2.86 -9.53 1.33
CA ASP A 36 -1.92 -10.59 1.03
C ASP A 36 -0.68 -10.01 0.31
N GLU A 37 0.44 -9.86 1.03
CA GLU A 37 1.68 -9.28 0.46
C GLU A 37 2.30 -10.17 -0.63
N SER A 38 1.99 -11.47 -0.62
CA SER A 38 2.48 -12.40 -1.64
C SER A 38 1.67 -12.31 -2.94
N ARG A 39 0.38 -11.98 -2.85
CA ARG A 39 -0.53 -11.88 -4.02
C ARG A 39 -0.72 -10.46 -4.52
N VAL A 40 -0.27 -9.47 -3.74
CA VAL A 40 -0.31 -8.06 -4.12
C VAL A 40 0.38 -7.83 -5.47
N ASP A 41 1.49 -8.52 -5.72
CA ASP A 41 2.24 -8.40 -6.97
C ASP A 41 1.44 -8.97 -8.15
N GLU A 42 0.77 -10.12 -7.96
CA GLU A 42 -0.11 -10.70 -8.97
C GLU A 42 -1.25 -9.75 -9.32
N TRP A 43 -1.95 -9.21 -8.31
CA TRP A 43 -3.05 -8.29 -8.55
C TRP A 43 -2.59 -6.98 -9.20
N ARG A 44 -1.39 -6.49 -8.81
CA ARG A 44 -0.77 -5.31 -9.42
C ARG A 44 -0.43 -5.58 -10.88
N LYS A 45 0.17 -6.73 -11.20
CA LYS A 45 0.46 -7.18 -12.56
C LYS A 45 -0.80 -7.30 -13.42
N GLU A 46 -1.88 -7.90 -12.90
CA GLU A 46 -3.18 -7.97 -13.57
C GLU A 46 -3.77 -6.59 -13.89
N LYS A 47 -3.46 -5.58 -13.07
CA LYS A 47 -3.88 -4.19 -13.26
C LYS A 47 -2.89 -3.34 -14.06
N GLY A 48 -1.74 -3.89 -14.47
CA GLY A 48 -0.67 -3.15 -15.12
C GLY A 48 0.06 -2.17 -14.20
N LEU A 49 0.05 -2.43 -12.90
CA LEU A 49 0.78 -1.67 -11.88
C LEU A 49 2.18 -2.27 -11.68
N GLU A 50 3.13 -1.40 -11.32
CA GLU A 50 4.47 -1.80 -10.91
C GLU A 50 4.46 -2.64 -9.62
N PRO A 51 5.49 -3.49 -9.39
CA PRO A 51 5.63 -4.28 -8.16
C PRO A 51 5.49 -3.41 -6.92
N LEU A 52 4.95 -3.98 -5.84
CA LEU A 52 4.79 -3.23 -4.59
C LEU A 52 6.13 -2.70 -4.09
N ASN A 53 7.21 -3.47 -4.24
CA ASN A 53 8.54 -3.09 -3.76
C ASN A 53 9.08 -1.84 -4.48
N GLU A 54 8.91 -1.77 -5.80
CA GLU A 54 9.27 -0.59 -6.62
C GLU A 54 8.46 0.64 -6.18
N TYR A 55 7.16 0.44 -5.96
CA TYR A 55 6.28 1.48 -5.46
C TYR A 55 6.69 1.98 -4.07
N MET A 56 7.05 1.08 -3.15
CA MET A 56 7.52 1.45 -1.81
C MET A 56 8.82 2.25 -1.87
N ALA A 57 9.77 1.84 -2.72
CA ALA A 57 11.01 2.57 -2.93
C ALA A 57 10.74 3.98 -3.50
N ARG A 58 9.85 4.11 -4.48
CA ARG A 58 9.46 5.39 -5.08
C ARG A 58 8.70 6.29 -4.10
N ALA A 59 7.82 5.72 -3.29
CA ALA A 59 7.01 6.44 -2.33
C ALA A 59 7.76 6.74 -1.01
N GLY A 60 8.97 6.22 -0.83
CA GLY A 60 9.76 6.40 0.40
C GLY A 60 9.12 5.70 1.61
N ILE A 61 8.34 4.65 1.39
CA ILE A 61 7.66 3.91 2.44
C ILE A 61 8.66 2.96 3.07
N LYS A 62 8.88 3.10 4.39
CA LYS A 62 9.72 2.16 5.14
C LYS A 62 8.89 0.97 5.62
N ARG A 63 9.51 -0.21 5.61
CA ARG A 63 8.94 -1.47 6.12
C ARG A 63 8.93 -1.48 7.63
#